data_AF-A0A833WUM8-F1
#
_entry.id   AF-A0A833WUM8-F1
#
_cell.length_a   1.000
_cell.length_b   1.000
_cell.length_c   1.000
_cell.angle_alpha   90.00
_cell.angle_beta   90.00
_cell.angle_gamma   90.00
#
_symmetry.space_group_name_H-M   'P 1'
#
loop_
_entity.id
_entity.type
_entity.pdbx_description
1 polymer ?
#
loop_
_entity_poly.entity_id
_entity_poly.type
_entity_poly.pdbx_seq_one_letter_code
_entity_poly.pdbx_strand_id
1 'polypeptide(L)'
;MTLTSQDGKKKSFIRNMFARRERNDREMNKGTFDFPEAESDPRLKGLAFTGTGHPMALSQDVQTFRVFVATWNVGGKSPNSDLNLDDILHTDQSDIYILGFQEIVPLNAGNVLVIEDNEPAAKWLALINQSLNKSSELASSGLKPTSSLGSSLFFSKYSLKKISKTFRTESGRRLKTCNCNLELERKQSKDLCFRCQQSHISEDEFSSEEDDDVPNGIDIPGISFPSSTNQMNYSLVAIKQMVGIFVTVWARKEHVQHIGHLRISCISRGIMGCLGNKGCISVSMSFHQTSFCFVCSHLASGEKEGDELRRNMDVIEILKNTQFPNICRSVHSRVPEKILEHDRVIWLGDLNYRIALSYSDTRKLLEENAWDALLDKDQLKIEREAGRVFKGWKEGKIYFAPTYKYSCNSDTYAGETKKSKKKRRTPAWCDRILWHGTGIRLLSYIRGESKFSDHRPVCATFLVDVDVVSGGLKKGLSGSNMKVRIEELLPPTRNLFIE
;
A
#
# COMPACT_ATOMS: atom_id res chain seq x y z
N MET A 1 -28.22 20.97 -42.88
CA MET A 1 -29.28 20.83 -41.86
C MET A 1 -29.29 19.38 -41.38
N THR A 2 -28.61 19.06 -40.28
CA THR A 2 -28.84 17.86 -39.43
C THR A 2 -27.81 17.83 -38.29
N LEU A 3 -28.10 18.59 -37.23
CA LEU A 3 -27.40 18.53 -35.94
C LEU A 3 -28.47 18.37 -34.84
N THR A 4 -29.20 17.25 -34.81
CA THR A 4 -30.25 17.06 -33.79
C THR A 4 -30.49 15.63 -33.30
N SER A 5 -29.77 14.58 -33.73
CA SER A 5 -30.11 13.20 -33.30
C SER A 5 -29.28 12.60 -32.16
N GLN A 6 -28.17 13.22 -31.73
CA GLN A 6 -27.34 12.71 -30.62
C GLN A 6 -27.69 13.27 -29.23
N ASP A 7 -28.45 14.37 -29.15
CA ASP A 7 -28.79 15.00 -27.86
C ASP A 7 -30.02 14.34 -27.19
N GLY A 8 -30.91 13.73 -27.99
CA GLY A 8 -32.10 13.02 -27.50
C GLY A 8 -31.79 11.71 -26.77
N LYS A 9 -30.75 10.96 -27.21
CA LYS A 9 -30.32 9.73 -26.52
C LYS A 9 -29.61 10.02 -25.19
N LYS A 10 -28.90 11.15 -25.09
CA LYS A 10 -28.19 11.58 -23.88
C LYS A 10 -29.12 12.03 -22.75
N LYS A 11 -30.20 12.77 -23.07
CA LYS A 11 -31.22 13.16 -22.08
C LYS A 11 -32.07 11.97 -21.60
N SER A 12 -32.32 10.99 -22.46
CA SER A 12 -33.07 9.77 -22.11
C SER A 12 -32.32 8.88 -21.12
N PHE A 13 -31.01 8.69 -21.31
CA PHE A 13 -30.17 7.88 -20.40
C PHE A 13 -30.09 8.50 -18.99
N ILE A 14 -29.87 9.82 -18.91
CA ILE A 14 -29.79 10.55 -17.64
C ILE A 14 -31.13 10.48 -16.89
N ARG A 15 -32.27 10.63 -17.58
CA ARG A 15 -33.61 10.54 -16.97
C ARG A 15 -33.91 9.14 -16.42
N ASN A 16 -33.51 8.08 -17.13
CA ASN A 16 -33.67 6.70 -16.66
C ASN A 16 -32.78 6.37 -15.45
N MET A 17 -31.63 7.03 -15.32
CA MET A 17 -30.72 6.87 -14.18
C MET A 17 -31.29 7.54 -12.91
N PHE A 18 -31.92 8.71 -13.04
CA PHE A 18 -32.61 9.39 -11.92
C PHE A 18 -33.86 8.62 -11.45
N ALA A 19 -34.65 8.06 -12.37
CA ALA A 19 -35.85 7.30 -12.04
C ALA A 19 -35.57 5.96 -11.31
N ARG A 20 -34.36 5.40 -11.47
CA ARG A 20 -33.93 4.16 -10.78
C ARG A 20 -33.45 4.45 -9.35
N ARG A 21 -32.96 5.67 -9.07
CA ARG A 21 -32.50 6.11 -7.75
C ARG A 21 -33.67 6.49 -6.81
N GLU A 22 -34.69 7.17 -7.33
CA GLU A 22 -35.91 7.48 -6.54
C GLU A 22 -36.68 6.24 -6.08
N ARG A 23 -36.51 5.11 -6.77
CA ARG A 23 -37.15 3.83 -6.42
C ARG A 23 -36.42 3.11 -5.28
N ASN A 24 -35.08 3.21 -5.23
CA ASN A 24 -34.26 2.60 -4.18
C ASN A 24 -34.26 3.42 -2.87
N ASP A 25 -34.33 4.75 -2.96
CA ASP A 25 -34.35 5.62 -1.77
C ASP A 25 -35.70 5.54 -1.00
N ARG A 26 -36.77 5.02 -1.63
CA ARG A 26 -38.07 4.80 -0.98
C ARG A 26 -38.19 3.47 -0.21
N GLU A 27 -37.36 2.47 -0.52
CA GLU A 27 -37.36 1.18 0.21
C GLU A 27 -36.45 1.19 1.44
N MET A 28 -35.54 2.16 1.58
CA MET A 28 -34.53 2.18 2.64
C MET A 28 -34.94 2.94 3.91
N ASN A 29 -36.21 3.39 3.99
CA ASN A 29 -36.70 4.22 5.09
C ASN A 29 -37.86 3.55 5.84
N LYS A 30 -37.62 2.35 6.37
CA LYS A 30 -38.43 1.69 7.42
C LYS A 30 -37.62 0.52 7.99
N GLY A 31 -37.01 0.73 9.15
CA GLY A 31 -36.26 -0.32 9.85
C GLY A 31 -35.47 0.23 11.02
N THR A 32 -36.15 0.51 12.13
CA THR A 32 -35.54 0.63 13.45
C THR A 32 -35.07 -0.76 13.85
N PHE A 33 -33.80 -0.96 14.17
CA PHE A 33 -33.26 -2.23 14.64
C PHE A 33 -32.58 -2.05 15.99
N ASP A 34 -33.24 -2.56 17.03
CA ASP A 34 -32.68 -2.80 18.36
C ASP A 34 -31.78 -4.05 18.33
N PHE A 35 -30.67 -4.01 19.08
CA PHE A 35 -29.74 -5.13 19.23
C PHE A 35 -30.22 -6.07 20.35
N PRO A 36 -30.24 -7.40 20.18
CA PRO A 36 -30.32 -8.32 21.30
C PRO A 36 -28.93 -8.71 21.80
N GLU A 37 -28.75 -8.62 23.12
CA GLU A 37 -27.64 -9.17 23.88
C GLU A 37 -27.62 -10.71 23.77
N ALA A 38 -26.42 -11.30 23.67
CA ALA A 38 -26.22 -12.73 23.62
C ALA A 38 -25.95 -13.30 25.02
N GLU A 39 -26.92 -14.02 25.58
CA GLU A 39 -26.74 -14.91 26.73
C GLU A 39 -26.10 -16.24 26.30
N SER A 40 -25.19 -16.75 27.13
CA SER A 40 -24.49 -18.02 26.96
C SER A 40 -25.19 -19.16 27.71
N ASP A 41 -25.58 -20.24 27.02
CA ASP A 41 -25.98 -21.51 27.65
C ASP A 41 -24.88 -22.59 27.46
N PRO A 42 -24.33 -23.18 28.55
CA PRO A 42 -23.30 -24.19 28.49
C PRO A 42 -23.90 -25.60 28.55
N ARG A 43 -23.94 -26.34 27.43
CA ARG A 43 -24.18 -27.80 27.46
C ARG A 43 -23.85 -28.51 26.14
N LEU A 44 -22.59 -28.94 25.99
CA LEU A 44 -22.25 -30.26 25.43
C LEU A 44 -20.76 -30.56 25.71
N LYS A 45 -20.48 -31.21 26.84
CA LYS A 45 -19.19 -31.85 27.13
C LYS A 45 -19.34 -33.34 26.85
N GLY A 46 -18.34 -33.89 26.16
CA GLY A 46 -18.00 -35.32 26.26
C GLY A 46 -18.04 -36.05 24.94
N LEU A 47 -16.88 -36.14 24.28
CA LEU A 47 -16.39 -37.36 23.64
C LEU A 47 -14.87 -37.18 23.48
N ALA A 48 -14.12 -37.84 24.36
CA ALA A 48 -12.66 -37.90 24.30
C ALA A 48 -12.26 -38.92 23.23
N PHE A 49 -11.42 -38.51 22.29
CA PHE A 49 -10.68 -39.41 21.42
C PHE A 49 -9.20 -39.28 21.75
N THR A 50 -8.65 -40.30 22.41
CA THR A 50 -7.22 -40.48 22.63
C THR A 50 -6.60 -40.98 21.32
N GLY A 51 -5.78 -40.14 20.68
CA GLY A 51 -5.03 -40.49 19.48
C GLY A 51 -3.72 -39.72 19.45
N THR A 52 -2.62 -40.46 19.56
CA THR A 52 -1.22 -40.02 19.64
C THR A 52 -0.74 -39.29 18.39
N GLY A 53 -0.08 -38.15 18.58
CA GLY A 53 0.72 -37.47 17.57
C GLY A 53 0.74 -35.96 17.78
N HIS A 54 1.65 -35.44 18.63
CA HIS A 54 1.95 -34.01 18.62
C HIS A 54 2.66 -33.68 17.30
N PRO A 55 2.11 -32.82 16.42
CA PRO A 55 2.96 -32.14 15.46
C PRO A 55 3.91 -31.27 16.29
N MET A 56 5.22 -31.42 16.09
CA MET A 56 6.19 -30.49 16.66
C MET A 56 5.70 -29.06 16.36
N ALA A 57 5.38 -28.30 17.40
CA ALA A 57 4.97 -26.91 17.25
C ALA A 57 6.10 -26.20 16.49
N LEU A 58 5.79 -25.76 15.28
CA LEU A 58 6.73 -25.03 14.47
C LEU A 58 7.03 -23.74 15.23
N SER A 59 8.27 -23.57 15.70
CA SER A 59 8.67 -22.37 16.43
C SER A 59 8.45 -21.18 15.52
N GLN A 60 7.43 -20.38 15.81
CA GLN A 60 7.20 -19.10 15.15
C GLN A 60 8.24 -18.14 15.71
N ASP A 61 9.18 -17.76 14.87
CA ASP A 61 10.17 -16.73 15.19
C ASP A 61 9.64 -15.40 14.70
N VAL A 62 9.66 -14.38 15.57
CA VAL A 62 9.19 -13.04 15.22
C VAL A 62 10.41 -12.21 14.86
N GLN A 63 10.43 -11.72 13.63
CA GLN A 63 11.48 -10.82 13.15
C GLN A 63 10.89 -9.44 12.87
N THR A 64 11.67 -8.40 13.17
CA THR A 64 11.24 -7.01 12.96
C THR A 64 11.86 -6.46 11.70
N PHE A 65 11.04 -5.91 10.81
CA PHE A 65 11.44 -5.31 9.54
C PHE A 65 11.10 -3.84 9.51
N ARG A 66 11.89 -3.05 8.77
CA ARG A 66 11.62 -1.62 8.59
C ARG A 66 10.78 -1.38 7.34
N VAL A 67 9.65 -0.70 7.53
CA VAL A 67 8.71 -0.35 6.47
C VAL A 67 8.64 1.16 6.33
N PHE A 68 9.03 1.68 5.18
CA PHE A 68 8.92 3.09 4.84
C PHE A 68 7.67 3.34 4.00
N VAL A 69 6.92 4.37 4.35
CA VAL A 69 5.66 4.74 3.71
C VAL A 69 5.69 6.22 3.39
N ALA A 70 5.42 6.60 2.14
CA ALA A 70 5.27 8.00 1.76
C ALA A 70 3.99 8.23 0.96
N THR A 71 3.37 9.38 1.18
CA THR A 71 2.25 9.88 0.37
C THR A 71 2.54 11.27 -0.16
N TRP A 72 2.17 11.53 -1.42
CA TRP A 72 2.33 12.85 -2.01
C TRP A 72 1.29 13.15 -3.09
N ASN A 73 0.45 14.16 -2.87
CA ASN A 73 -0.34 14.76 -3.93
C ASN A 73 0.56 15.64 -4.83
N VAL A 74 0.70 15.30 -6.09
CA VAL A 74 1.62 15.97 -7.03
C VAL A 74 0.91 16.95 -7.98
N GLY A 75 -0.38 17.22 -7.77
CA GLY A 75 -1.11 18.33 -8.38
C GLY A 75 -1.18 18.30 -9.91
N GLY A 76 -1.23 17.10 -10.50
CA GLY A 76 -1.28 16.87 -11.94
C GLY A 76 0.07 17.04 -12.65
N LYS A 77 1.18 17.13 -11.90
CA LYS A 77 2.51 17.39 -12.46
C LYS A 77 3.27 16.08 -12.70
N SER A 78 3.78 15.94 -13.92
CA SER A 78 4.73 14.88 -14.27
C SER A 78 6.15 15.25 -13.81
N PRO A 79 6.96 14.26 -13.34
CA PRO A 79 8.35 14.50 -12.98
C PRO A 79 9.13 15.16 -14.12
N ASN A 80 10.00 16.11 -13.77
CA ASN A 80 10.97 16.72 -14.67
C ASN A 80 12.39 16.27 -14.27
N SER A 81 13.39 16.64 -15.07
CA SER A 81 14.80 16.26 -14.86
C SER A 81 15.38 16.71 -13.51
N ASP A 82 14.81 17.75 -12.92
CA ASP A 82 15.37 18.41 -11.74
C ASP A 82 14.79 17.84 -10.44
N LEU A 83 13.73 17.03 -10.54
CA LEU A 83 13.12 16.41 -9.37
C LEU A 83 13.96 15.22 -8.91
N ASN A 84 14.45 15.29 -7.67
CA ASN A 84 15.12 14.19 -6.99
C ASN A 84 14.29 13.72 -5.78
N LEU A 85 14.25 12.41 -5.55
CA LEU A 85 13.54 11.81 -4.41
C LEU A 85 14.46 11.40 -3.24
N ASP A 86 15.77 11.60 -3.35
CA ASP A 86 16.73 11.19 -2.30
C ASP A 86 16.41 11.80 -0.93
N ASP A 87 16.06 13.09 -0.91
CA ASP A 87 15.69 13.83 0.31
C ASP A 87 14.37 13.35 0.93
N ILE A 88 13.57 12.58 0.18
CA ILE A 88 12.29 12.03 0.62
C ILE A 88 12.46 10.56 1.02
N LEU A 89 13.15 9.77 0.20
CA LEU A 89 13.19 8.31 0.33
C LEU A 89 14.23 7.80 1.32
N HIS A 90 15.23 8.59 1.71
CA HIS A 90 16.31 8.17 2.63
C HIS A 90 16.76 6.72 2.35
N THR A 91 17.35 6.53 1.17
CA THR A 91 17.65 5.23 0.55
C THR A 91 18.49 4.33 1.45
N ASP A 92 18.36 3.01 1.28
CA ASP A 92 19.07 1.95 2.02
C ASP A 92 18.73 1.79 3.52
N GLN A 93 17.70 2.46 4.01
CA GLN A 93 17.33 2.34 5.42
C GLN A 93 16.23 1.31 5.69
N SER A 94 15.42 0.94 4.69
CA SER A 94 14.21 0.14 4.91
C SER A 94 14.18 -1.18 4.13
N ASP A 95 13.43 -2.16 4.63
CA ASP A 95 13.23 -3.46 3.98
C ASP A 95 12.16 -3.39 2.89
N ILE A 96 11.13 -2.57 3.13
CA ILE A 96 9.98 -2.39 2.23
C ILE A 96 9.67 -0.89 2.10
N TYR A 97 9.46 -0.43 0.87
CA TYR A 97 9.02 0.92 0.55
C TYR A 97 7.62 0.89 -0.08
N ILE A 98 6.70 1.70 0.46
CA ILE A 98 5.34 1.89 -0.05
C ILE A 98 5.15 3.35 -0.39
N LEU A 99 5.00 3.64 -1.68
CA LEU A 99 4.93 5.01 -2.18
C LEU A 99 3.59 5.23 -2.85
N GLY A 100 2.78 6.10 -2.25
CA GLY A 100 1.47 6.52 -2.75
C GLY A 100 1.52 7.93 -3.31
N PHE A 101 0.96 8.12 -4.50
CA PHE A 101 0.83 9.44 -5.12
C PHE A 101 -0.62 9.71 -5.49
N GLN A 102 -1.01 10.98 -5.42
CA GLN A 102 -2.32 11.45 -5.82
C GLN A 102 -2.19 12.58 -6.84
N GLU A 103 -3.18 12.69 -7.73
CA GLU A 103 -3.15 13.60 -8.88
C GLU A 103 -1.88 13.45 -9.73
N ILE A 104 -1.46 12.23 -10.08
CA ILE A 104 -0.29 12.06 -10.97
C ILE A 104 -0.56 12.48 -12.43
N VAL A 105 -1.84 12.67 -12.78
CA VAL A 105 -2.28 13.17 -14.08
C VAL A 105 -3.17 14.41 -13.91
N PRO A 106 -3.18 15.37 -14.84
CA PRO A 106 -4.14 16.46 -14.82
C PRO A 106 -5.57 15.91 -14.87
N LEU A 107 -6.44 16.32 -13.94
CA LEU A 107 -7.84 15.86 -13.86
C LEU A 107 -8.73 16.58 -14.89
N ASN A 108 -8.40 16.44 -16.17
CA ASN A 108 -9.24 16.90 -17.29
C ASN A 108 -10.16 15.77 -17.79
N ALA A 109 -11.18 16.13 -18.58
CA ALA A 109 -12.16 15.16 -19.08
C ALA A 109 -11.54 14.00 -19.88
N GLY A 110 -10.41 14.22 -20.57
CA GLY A 110 -9.70 13.19 -21.31
C GLY A 110 -9.13 12.10 -20.42
N ASN A 111 -8.39 12.48 -19.39
CA ASN A 111 -7.74 11.55 -18.44
C ASN A 111 -8.74 10.83 -17.53
N VAL A 112 -9.94 11.39 -17.39
CA VAL A 112 -10.98 10.88 -16.48
C VAL A 112 -12.01 10.01 -17.21
N LEU A 113 -12.21 10.18 -18.54
CA LEU A 113 -13.30 9.52 -19.29
C LEU A 113 -12.86 8.70 -20.53
N VAL A 114 -11.65 8.89 -21.06
CA VAL A 114 -11.31 8.37 -22.40
C VAL A 114 -10.35 7.19 -22.32
N ILE A 115 -9.09 7.41 -21.92
CA ILE A 115 -8.04 6.39 -21.79
C ILE A 115 -7.11 6.82 -20.65
N GLU A 116 -6.72 5.89 -19.79
CA GLU A 116 -5.73 6.14 -18.73
C GLU A 116 -4.35 6.43 -19.34
N ASP A 117 -3.85 7.65 -19.13
CA ASP A 117 -2.50 8.03 -19.52
C ASP A 117 -1.48 7.46 -18.52
N ASN A 118 -0.68 6.50 -19.00
CA ASN A 118 0.34 5.82 -18.21
C ASN A 118 1.72 6.52 -18.29
N GLU A 119 1.89 7.54 -19.14
CA GLU A 119 3.18 8.21 -19.29
C GLU A 119 3.65 8.86 -17.96
N PRO A 120 2.81 9.58 -17.21
CA PRO A 120 3.22 10.15 -15.92
C PRO A 120 3.60 9.06 -14.91
N ALA A 121 2.84 7.96 -14.83
CA ALA A 121 3.16 6.84 -13.95
C ALA A 121 4.49 6.17 -14.32
N ALA A 122 4.79 6.02 -15.62
CA ALA A 122 6.06 5.49 -16.09
C ALA A 122 7.25 6.37 -15.67
N LYS A 123 7.11 7.70 -15.77
CA LYS A 123 8.14 8.65 -15.31
C LYS A 123 8.35 8.59 -13.81
N TRP A 124 7.27 8.54 -13.03
CA TRP A 124 7.35 8.35 -11.58
C TRP A 124 8.04 7.05 -11.21
N LEU A 125 7.66 5.94 -11.86
CA LEU A 125 8.23 4.63 -11.61
C LEU A 125 9.74 4.60 -11.86
N ALA A 126 10.18 5.20 -12.96
CA ALA A 126 11.60 5.28 -13.30
C ALA A 126 12.39 6.14 -12.31
N LEU A 127 11.86 7.29 -11.90
CA LEU A 127 12.49 8.16 -10.91
C LEU A 127 12.62 7.48 -9.53
N ILE A 128 11.60 6.71 -9.13
CA ILE A 128 11.63 5.91 -7.90
C ILE A 128 12.72 4.84 -8.00
N ASN A 129 12.75 4.07 -9.09
CA ASN A 129 13.78 3.06 -9.30
C ASN A 129 15.18 3.67 -9.27
N GLN A 130 15.37 4.79 -9.97
CA GLN A 130 16.63 5.50 -10.01
C GLN A 130 17.07 5.89 -8.61
N SER A 131 16.15 6.33 -7.74
CA SER A 131 16.47 6.74 -6.37
C SER A 131 16.77 5.53 -5.47
N LEU A 132 15.94 4.48 -5.49
CA LEU A 132 16.13 3.30 -4.63
C LEU A 132 17.33 2.44 -5.01
N ASN A 133 17.74 2.43 -6.29
CA ASN A 133 18.79 1.58 -6.81
C ASN A 133 20.02 2.36 -7.29
N LYS A 134 20.34 3.52 -6.68
CA LYS A 134 21.58 4.25 -6.99
C LYS A 134 22.78 3.40 -6.58
N SER A 135 23.70 3.15 -7.52
CA SER A 135 24.97 2.48 -7.22
C SER A 135 25.78 3.31 -6.21
N SER A 136 26.13 2.70 -5.07
CA SER A 136 26.91 3.36 -4.01
C SER A 136 28.29 3.88 -4.46
N GLU A 137 28.80 3.46 -5.63
CA GLU A 137 30.13 3.87 -6.12
C GLU A 137 30.21 5.34 -6.58
N LEU A 138 29.08 5.99 -6.88
CA LEU A 138 29.09 7.41 -7.30
C LEU A 138 29.09 8.39 -6.12
N ALA A 139 28.79 7.93 -4.90
CA ALA A 139 28.76 8.79 -3.70
C ALA A 139 30.18 9.13 -3.17
N SER A 140 31.19 8.33 -3.52
CA SER A 140 32.58 8.51 -3.07
C SER A 140 33.46 9.33 -4.00
N SER A 141 32.99 9.70 -5.19
CA SER A 141 33.70 10.61 -6.09
C SER A 141 32.83 11.84 -6.32
N GLY A 142 33.26 13.02 -5.88
CA GLY A 142 32.50 14.28 -5.94
C GLY A 142 32.28 14.84 -7.36
N LEU A 143 32.02 13.99 -8.34
CA LEU A 143 31.74 14.36 -9.72
C LEU A 143 30.23 14.52 -9.90
N LYS A 144 29.80 15.79 -10.04
CA LYS A 144 28.44 16.12 -10.48
C LYS A 144 28.18 15.49 -11.85
N PRO A 145 27.03 14.84 -12.09
CA PRO A 145 26.68 14.38 -13.43
C PRO A 145 26.43 15.60 -14.31
N THR A 146 27.31 15.83 -15.29
CA THR A 146 27.01 16.70 -16.42
C THR A 146 26.29 15.88 -17.48
N SER A 147 24.98 16.06 -17.62
CA SER A 147 24.30 15.73 -18.86
C SER A 147 23.27 16.80 -19.18
N SER A 148 23.61 17.65 -20.15
CA SER A 148 22.72 18.64 -20.76
C SER A 148 21.48 17.95 -21.36
N LEU A 149 20.30 18.34 -20.89
CA LEU A 149 19.02 17.79 -21.32
C LEU A 149 18.58 18.46 -22.64
N GLY A 150 18.81 17.77 -23.77
CA GLY A 150 18.28 18.14 -25.09
C GLY A 150 16.80 17.76 -25.24
N SER A 151 16.05 18.63 -25.93
CA SER A 151 14.59 18.69 -26.02
C SER A 151 13.86 17.48 -26.63
N SER A 152 12.59 17.37 -26.22
CA SER A 152 11.44 16.79 -26.96
C SER A 152 11.42 15.28 -27.13
N LEU A 153 10.73 14.59 -26.21
CA LEU A 153 10.54 13.15 -26.26
C LEU A 153 9.06 12.82 -26.39
N PHE A 154 8.67 12.47 -27.63
CA PHE A 154 7.46 11.71 -27.88
C PHE A 154 7.66 10.31 -27.30
N PHE A 155 7.08 10.07 -26.12
CA PHE A 155 6.94 8.72 -25.59
C PHE A 155 5.97 7.98 -26.51
N SER A 156 6.44 6.95 -27.22
CA SER A 156 5.50 5.96 -27.76
C SER A 156 4.71 5.38 -26.56
N LYS A 157 3.41 5.09 -26.75
CA LYS A 157 2.51 4.55 -25.73
C LYS A 157 3.04 3.21 -25.17
N TYR A 158 4.04 3.24 -24.31
CA TYR A 158 4.56 2.04 -23.67
C TYR A 158 3.60 1.63 -22.57
N SER A 159 3.22 0.35 -22.56
CA SER A 159 2.40 -0.22 -21.50
C SER A 159 3.18 -0.22 -20.18
N LEU A 160 2.55 0.29 -19.12
CA LEU A 160 3.09 0.27 -17.75
C LEU A 160 3.53 -1.16 -17.34
N LYS A 161 2.84 -2.18 -17.87
CA LYS A 161 3.20 -3.60 -17.71
C LYS A 161 4.62 -3.89 -18.21
N LYS A 162 4.99 -3.40 -19.40
CA LYS A 162 6.31 -3.67 -20.01
C LYS A 162 7.43 -3.04 -19.19
N ILE A 163 7.25 -1.79 -18.75
CA ILE A 163 8.23 -1.08 -17.93
C ILE A 163 8.38 -1.74 -16.55
N SER A 164 7.27 -2.19 -15.95
CA SER A 164 7.30 -2.85 -14.65
C SER A 164 8.10 -4.15 -14.64
N LYS A 165 8.16 -4.89 -15.78
CA LYS A 165 8.96 -6.12 -15.90
C LYS A 165 10.47 -5.85 -15.81
N THR A 166 10.92 -4.67 -16.22
CA THR A 166 12.34 -4.25 -16.16
C THR A 166 12.83 -4.05 -14.72
N PHE A 167 11.95 -3.58 -13.84
CA PHE A 167 12.28 -3.31 -12.43
C PHE A 167 11.98 -4.48 -11.47
N ARG A 168 11.56 -5.62 -12.03
CA ARG A 168 11.42 -6.88 -11.28
C ARG A 168 12.70 -7.70 -11.44
N THR A 169 13.32 -8.03 -10.32
CA THR A 169 14.40 -9.04 -10.25
C THR A 169 13.88 -10.41 -10.72
N GLU A 170 14.76 -11.36 -11.04
CA GLU A 170 14.36 -12.73 -11.41
C GLU A 170 13.43 -13.36 -10.37
N SER A 171 13.75 -13.19 -9.08
CA SER A 171 12.89 -13.61 -7.96
C SER A 171 11.54 -12.89 -7.97
N GLY A 172 11.51 -11.60 -8.33
CA GLY A 172 10.28 -10.81 -8.49
C GLY A 172 9.43 -11.20 -9.71
N ARG A 173 10.04 -11.75 -10.77
CA ARG A 173 9.34 -12.36 -11.90
C ARG A 173 8.70 -13.69 -11.53
N ARG A 174 9.20 -14.36 -10.48
CA ARG A 174 8.72 -15.64 -9.95
C ARG A 174 7.95 -15.49 -8.63
N LEU A 175 7.40 -14.30 -8.35
CA LEU A 175 6.55 -14.07 -7.17
C LEU A 175 5.48 -15.17 -7.10
N LYS A 176 5.44 -15.87 -5.98
CA LYS A 176 4.50 -16.97 -5.79
C LYS A 176 3.09 -16.41 -5.70
N THR A 177 2.16 -17.01 -6.42
CA THR A 177 0.72 -16.72 -6.26
C THR A 177 0.26 -17.03 -4.83
N CYS A 178 0.78 -18.11 -4.22
CA CYS A 178 0.49 -18.56 -2.84
C CYS A 178 1.81 -18.87 -2.12
N ASN A 179 1.92 -18.51 -0.83
CA ASN A 179 2.96 -19.06 0.06
C ASN A 179 2.48 -20.33 0.81
N CYS A 180 1.29 -20.82 0.47
CA CYS A 180 0.66 -21.97 1.08
C CYS A 180 1.46 -23.25 0.81
N ASN A 181 1.74 -24.03 1.84
CA ASN A 181 2.41 -25.32 1.66
C ASN A 181 1.38 -26.36 1.15
N LEU A 182 1.42 -26.66 -0.15
CA LEU A 182 0.53 -27.64 -0.80
C LEU A 182 0.86 -29.10 -0.47
N GLU A 183 1.91 -29.37 0.32
CA GLU A 183 2.41 -30.74 0.51
C GLU A 183 1.66 -31.59 1.55
N LEU A 184 0.79 -31.03 2.40
CA LEU A 184 0.05 -31.85 3.37
C LEU A 184 -1.22 -32.52 2.82
N GLU A 185 -1.73 -32.13 1.64
CA GLU A 185 -3.02 -32.64 1.14
C GLU A 185 -2.91 -33.67 -0.01
N ARG A 186 -1.69 -34.02 -0.47
CA ARG A 186 -1.51 -35.08 -1.48
C ARG A 186 -1.71 -36.52 -0.96
N LYS A 187 -2.03 -36.71 0.32
CA LYS A 187 -2.27 -38.04 0.91
C LYS A 187 -3.74 -38.38 1.19
N GLN A 188 -4.72 -37.49 0.93
CA GLN A 188 -6.13 -37.78 1.26
C GLN A 188 -7.20 -37.41 0.22
N SER A 189 -6.84 -37.04 -1.02
CA SER A 189 -7.83 -36.79 -2.07
C SER A 189 -7.55 -37.58 -3.35
N LYS A 190 -7.59 -38.91 -3.25
CA LYS A 190 -8.00 -39.77 -4.38
C LYS A 190 -9.38 -40.26 -4.03
N ASP A 191 -10.38 -39.49 -4.45
CA ASP A 191 -11.76 -39.88 -4.78
C ASP A 191 -12.68 -38.68 -4.59
N LEU A 192 -13.64 -38.52 -5.52
CA LEU A 192 -14.62 -37.42 -5.66
C LEU A 192 -14.05 -36.18 -6.39
N CYS A 193 -14.52 -35.73 -7.55
CA CYS A 193 -15.65 -36.11 -8.38
C CYS A 193 -15.42 -35.50 -9.78
N PHE A 194 -15.68 -36.30 -10.82
CA PHE A 194 -15.83 -35.82 -12.20
C PHE A 194 -17.11 -34.98 -12.31
N ARG A 195 -17.05 -33.93 -13.16
CA ARG A 195 -18.17 -33.17 -13.75
C ARG A 195 -18.72 -31.97 -12.96
N CYS A 196 -18.24 -30.77 -13.31
CA CYS A 196 -19.14 -29.63 -13.52
C CYS A 196 -18.54 -28.63 -14.53
N GLN A 197 -19.41 -28.09 -15.38
CA GLN A 197 -19.11 -27.29 -16.57
C GLN A 197 -18.65 -25.87 -16.22
N GLN A 198 -17.76 -25.36 -17.08
CA GLN A 198 -17.23 -24.00 -17.08
C GLN A 198 -18.36 -22.96 -17.22
N SER A 199 -18.37 -21.96 -16.33
CA SER A 199 -19.06 -20.69 -16.56
C SER A 199 -18.10 -19.52 -16.34
N HIS A 200 -17.82 -18.84 -17.45
CA HIS A 200 -17.28 -17.50 -17.66
C HIS A 200 -16.58 -16.80 -16.47
N ILE A 201 -15.25 -16.86 -16.51
CA ILE A 201 -14.33 -16.03 -15.72
C ILE A 201 -14.01 -14.76 -16.52
N SER A 202 -14.16 -13.60 -15.89
CA SER A 202 -13.78 -12.29 -16.43
C SER A 202 -12.29 -12.03 -16.21
N GLU A 203 -11.56 -11.94 -17.33
CA GLU A 203 -10.25 -11.33 -17.58
C GLU A 203 -9.23 -11.30 -16.42
N ASP A 204 -8.37 -12.32 -16.45
CA ASP A 204 -7.10 -12.41 -15.73
C ASP A 204 -6.11 -11.30 -16.17
N GLU A 205 -5.78 -10.38 -15.27
CA GLU A 205 -4.52 -9.63 -15.33
C GLU A 205 -3.50 -10.26 -14.37
N PHE A 206 -3.05 -11.48 -14.64
CA PHE A 206 -1.72 -12.03 -14.31
C PHE A 206 -1.67 -13.49 -14.81
N SER A 207 -2.02 -13.69 -16.09
CA SER A 207 -1.72 -14.94 -16.80
C SER A 207 -0.28 -14.87 -17.30
N SER A 208 0.48 -15.92 -16.98
CA SER A 208 1.79 -16.21 -17.56
C SER A 208 1.57 -16.70 -18.99
N GLU A 209 1.48 -15.78 -19.94
CA GLU A 209 1.63 -16.13 -21.35
C GLU A 209 3.06 -15.85 -21.82
N GLU A 210 3.46 -16.71 -22.74
CA GLU A 210 4.78 -17.26 -23.04
C GLU A 210 5.87 -16.23 -23.41
N ASP A 211 7.13 -16.70 -23.31
CA ASP A 211 8.35 -15.99 -23.67
C ASP A 211 8.30 -15.40 -25.09
N ASP A 212 7.99 -14.11 -25.18
CA ASP A 212 8.44 -13.28 -26.29
C ASP A 212 9.71 -12.56 -25.86
N ASP A 213 10.79 -12.81 -26.61
CA ASP A 213 12.15 -12.25 -26.46
C ASP A 213 12.15 -10.84 -25.86
N VAL A 214 12.77 -10.71 -24.69
CA VAL A 214 13.05 -9.43 -24.04
C VAL A 214 14.04 -8.66 -24.93
N PRO A 215 13.65 -7.55 -25.60
CA PRO A 215 14.64 -6.74 -26.29
C PRO A 215 15.51 -6.08 -25.22
N ASN A 216 16.83 -6.31 -25.31
CA ASN A 216 17.81 -5.60 -24.51
C ASN A 216 17.58 -4.09 -24.62
N GLY A 217 17.40 -3.43 -23.47
CA GLY A 217 17.34 -1.97 -23.36
C GLY A 217 16.07 -1.35 -23.93
N ILE A 218 15.12 -0.99 -23.06
CA ILE A 218 14.15 0.04 -23.42
C ILE A 218 14.90 1.37 -23.27
N ASP A 219 15.40 1.94 -24.37
CA ASP A 219 15.94 3.29 -24.35
C ASP A 219 14.79 4.29 -24.15
N ILE A 220 14.52 4.64 -22.90
CA ILE A 220 13.75 5.86 -22.58
C ILE A 220 14.74 7.01 -22.53
N PRO A 221 14.68 7.95 -23.49
CA PRO A 221 15.61 9.06 -23.50
C PRO A 221 15.48 9.88 -22.20
N GLY A 222 16.63 10.13 -21.55
CA GLY A 222 16.72 10.79 -20.24
C GLY A 222 16.65 9.88 -19.01
N ILE A 223 16.51 8.55 -19.17
CA ILE A 223 16.46 7.59 -18.05
C ILE A 223 17.55 6.53 -18.24
N SER A 224 18.51 6.47 -17.32
CA SER A 224 19.52 5.40 -17.30
C SER A 224 18.91 4.11 -16.76
N PHE A 225 18.82 3.09 -17.60
CA PHE A 225 18.48 1.73 -17.16
C PHE A 225 19.76 1.01 -16.74
N PRO A 226 19.79 0.32 -15.58
CA PRO A 226 20.93 -0.50 -15.23
C PRO A 226 21.05 -1.65 -16.23
N SER A 227 22.27 -1.84 -16.74
CA SER A 227 22.64 -2.84 -17.74
C SER A 227 22.57 -4.29 -17.22
N SER A 228 22.34 -4.50 -15.90
CA SER A 228 22.07 -5.82 -15.33
C SER A 228 21.11 -5.74 -14.13
N THR A 229 20.11 -6.64 -14.09
CA THR A 229 19.16 -6.80 -12.97
C THR A 229 19.83 -7.29 -11.68
N ASN A 230 21.06 -7.78 -11.77
CA ASN A 230 21.82 -8.30 -10.62
C ASN A 230 22.41 -7.22 -9.70
N GLN A 231 22.46 -5.96 -10.13
CA GLN A 231 22.98 -4.83 -9.35
C GLN A 231 21.92 -4.06 -8.55
N MET A 232 20.63 -4.39 -8.66
CA MET A 232 19.56 -3.70 -7.91
C MET A 232 19.45 -4.21 -6.46
N ASN A 233 19.42 -3.29 -5.50
CA ASN A 233 19.16 -3.56 -4.09
C ASN A 233 17.67 -3.80 -3.81
N TYR A 234 16.80 -3.11 -4.54
CA TYR A 234 15.34 -3.18 -4.40
C TYR A 234 14.68 -3.66 -5.68
N SER A 235 13.68 -4.53 -5.53
CA SER A 235 12.83 -5.03 -6.60
C SER A 235 11.43 -4.45 -6.48
N LEU A 236 10.82 -4.11 -7.62
CA LEU A 236 9.41 -3.79 -7.68
C LEU A 236 8.58 -5.03 -7.36
N VAL A 237 7.67 -4.92 -6.39
CA VAL A 237 6.72 -5.97 -5.97
C VAL A 237 5.35 -5.72 -6.58
N ALA A 238 4.83 -4.49 -6.39
CA ALA A 238 3.49 -4.11 -6.85
C ALA A 238 3.50 -2.73 -7.49
N ILE A 239 2.65 -2.55 -8.49
CA ILE A 239 2.42 -1.27 -9.16
C ILE A 239 0.96 -1.20 -9.59
N LYS A 240 0.29 -0.07 -9.31
CA LYS A 240 -1.05 0.20 -9.84
C LYS A 240 -1.29 1.69 -10.00
N GLN A 241 -1.91 2.05 -11.12
CA GLN A 241 -2.52 3.35 -11.35
C GLN A 241 -4.05 3.19 -11.38
N MET A 242 -4.76 4.20 -10.85
CA MET A 242 -6.19 4.40 -11.02
C MET A 242 -6.42 5.90 -11.23
N VAL A 243 -6.52 6.31 -12.50
CA VAL A 243 -6.64 7.69 -12.94
C VAL A 243 -5.50 8.54 -12.37
N GLY A 244 -5.75 9.27 -11.28
CA GLY A 244 -4.77 10.13 -10.61
C GLY A 244 -4.12 9.51 -9.38
N ILE A 245 -4.56 8.33 -8.92
CA ILE A 245 -3.96 7.65 -7.77
C ILE A 245 -2.93 6.64 -8.30
N PHE A 246 -1.75 6.61 -7.69
CA PHE A 246 -0.67 5.72 -8.09
C PHE A 246 0.01 5.12 -6.87
N VAL A 247 0.27 3.82 -6.88
CA VAL A 247 0.92 3.10 -5.78
C VAL A 247 2.03 2.23 -6.32
N THR A 248 3.17 2.23 -5.62
CA THR A 248 4.24 1.25 -5.82
C THR A 248 4.65 0.63 -4.48
N VAL A 249 4.98 -0.67 -4.53
CA VAL A 249 5.58 -1.40 -3.42
C VAL A 249 6.91 -1.96 -3.89
N TRP A 250 7.97 -1.67 -3.15
CA TRP A 250 9.32 -2.15 -3.41
C TRP A 250 9.83 -2.88 -2.18
N ALA A 251 10.60 -3.95 -2.39
CA ALA A 251 11.22 -4.70 -1.31
C ALA A 251 12.69 -4.95 -1.63
N ARG A 252 13.52 -5.05 -0.60
CA ARG A 252 14.90 -5.50 -0.75
C ARG A 252 14.94 -6.86 -1.44
N LYS A 253 15.93 -7.05 -2.32
CA LYS A 253 16.05 -8.24 -3.17
C LYS A 253 15.99 -9.55 -2.39
N GLU A 254 16.63 -9.60 -1.21
CA GLU A 254 16.64 -10.78 -0.33
C GLU A 254 15.25 -11.17 0.21
N HIS A 255 14.34 -10.21 0.36
CA HIS A 255 13.03 -10.42 0.97
C HIS A 255 11.95 -10.81 -0.05
N VAL A 256 12.17 -10.55 -1.34
CA VAL A 256 11.18 -10.76 -2.42
C VAL A 256 10.66 -12.20 -2.46
N GLN A 257 11.52 -13.18 -2.21
CA GLN A 257 11.16 -14.61 -2.23
C GLN A 257 10.19 -15.03 -1.11
N HIS A 258 10.03 -14.19 -0.08
CA HIS A 258 9.13 -14.41 1.05
C HIS A 258 7.81 -13.66 0.91
N ILE A 259 7.65 -12.86 -0.15
CA ILE A 259 6.41 -12.16 -0.47
C ILE A 259 5.52 -13.07 -1.34
N GLY A 260 4.24 -13.12 -1.01
CA GLY A 260 3.23 -13.90 -1.74
C GLY A 260 1.84 -13.31 -1.55
N HIS A 261 0.82 -13.98 -2.08
CA HIS A 261 -0.59 -13.57 -1.98
C HIS A 261 -0.88 -12.12 -2.39
N LEU A 262 -0.10 -11.61 -3.35
CA LEU A 262 -0.20 -10.23 -3.81
C LEU A 262 -1.52 -10.04 -4.58
N ARG A 263 -2.35 -9.12 -4.10
CA ARG A 263 -3.67 -8.80 -4.67
C ARG A 263 -3.92 -7.30 -4.59
N ILE A 264 -4.59 -6.74 -5.58
CA ILE A 264 -4.87 -5.30 -5.65
C ILE A 264 -6.37 -5.10 -5.84
N SER A 265 -6.97 -4.18 -5.09
CA SER A 265 -8.37 -3.78 -5.20
C SER A 265 -8.46 -2.26 -5.36
N CYS A 266 -9.30 -1.80 -6.29
CA CYS A 266 -9.47 -0.39 -6.60
C CYS A 266 -10.93 0.01 -6.36
N ILE A 267 -11.15 1.03 -5.52
CA ILE A 267 -12.49 1.55 -5.23
C ILE A 267 -12.55 2.99 -5.70
N SER A 268 -13.40 3.28 -6.68
CA SER A 268 -13.65 4.64 -7.19
C SER A 268 -14.70 5.34 -6.34
N ARG A 269 -14.46 6.61 -6.00
CA ARG A 269 -15.36 7.50 -5.22
C ARG A 269 -15.53 8.88 -5.82
N GLY A 270 -15.07 9.08 -7.06
CA GLY A 270 -15.07 10.38 -7.75
C GLY A 270 -16.45 10.84 -8.19
N ILE A 271 -16.50 11.53 -9.33
CA ILE A 271 -17.76 12.05 -9.87
C ILE A 271 -18.82 10.92 -9.93
N MET A 272 -20.03 11.19 -9.43
CA MET A 272 -21.13 10.22 -9.29
C MET A 272 -20.82 8.96 -8.46
N GLY A 273 -19.71 8.94 -7.70
CA GLY A 273 -19.28 7.77 -6.94
C GLY A 273 -18.65 6.65 -7.78
N CYS A 274 -18.40 6.89 -9.07
CA CYS A 274 -17.94 5.85 -10.00
C CYS A 274 -16.60 6.16 -10.67
N LEU A 275 -16.22 7.44 -10.79
CA LEU A 275 -14.99 7.82 -11.50
C LEU A 275 -13.75 7.71 -10.58
N GLY A 276 -12.64 7.23 -11.14
CA GLY A 276 -11.42 6.90 -10.39
C GLY A 276 -10.57 8.08 -9.92
N ASN A 277 -11.00 9.33 -10.14
CA ASN A 277 -10.25 10.53 -9.73
C ASN A 277 -10.26 10.78 -8.21
N LYS A 278 -11.09 10.03 -7.48
CA LYS A 278 -11.13 9.91 -6.01
C LYS A 278 -11.38 8.45 -5.67
N GLY A 279 -11.03 8.04 -4.46
CA GLY A 279 -11.19 6.68 -3.98
C GLY A 279 -9.88 6.11 -3.43
N CYS A 280 -9.62 4.83 -3.65
CA CYS A 280 -8.37 4.21 -3.19
C CYS A 280 -7.86 3.08 -4.09
N ILE A 281 -6.56 2.82 -3.97
CA ILE A 281 -5.90 1.59 -4.37
C ILE A 281 -5.46 0.87 -3.10
N SER A 282 -5.92 -0.36 -2.90
CA SER A 282 -5.53 -1.23 -1.79
C SER A 282 -4.67 -2.38 -2.28
N VAL A 283 -3.51 -2.59 -1.68
CA VAL A 283 -2.56 -3.67 -1.98
C VAL A 283 -2.52 -4.63 -0.79
N SER A 284 -3.02 -5.85 -0.99
CA SER A 284 -2.90 -6.97 -0.06
C SER A 284 -1.66 -7.78 -0.43
N MET A 285 -0.85 -8.18 0.54
CA MET A 285 0.21 -9.18 0.36
C MET A 285 0.48 -9.94 1.66
N SER A 286 1.09 -11.11 1.57
CA SER A 286 1.74 -11.75 2.72
C SER A 286 3.24 -11.54 2.64
N PHE A 287 3.88 -11.27 3.77
CA PHE A 287 5.32 -11.33 3.93
C PHE A 287 5.64 -12.34 5.04
N HIS A 288 6.31 -13.43 4.67
CA HIS A 288 6.34 -14.65 5.49
C HIS A 288 4.93 -15.11 5.89
N GLN A 289 4.63 -15.28 7.18
CA GLN A 289 3.32 -15.70 7.68
C GLN A 289 2.41 -14.52 8.05
N THR A 290 2.88 -13.28 7.92
CA THR A 290 2.12 -12.08 8.31
C THR A 290 1.49 -11.42 7.09
N SER A 291 0.22 -11.06 7.21
CA SER A 291 -0.56 -10.39 6.17
C SER A 291 -0.50 -8.87 6.30
N PHE A 292 -0.30 -8.19 5.18
CA PHE A 292 -0.20 -6.74 5.05
C PHE A 292 -1.26 -6.20 4.10
N CYS A 293 -1.86 -5.07 4.46
CA CYS A 293 -2.68 -4.27 3.56
C CYS A 293 -2.21 -2.81 3.55
N PHE A 294 -1.91 -2.29 2.37
CA PHE A 294 -1.57 -0.89 2.15
C PHE A 294 -2.67 -0.20 1.37
N VAL A 295 -3.27 0.85 1.92
CA VAL A 295 -4.39 1.57 1.31
C VAL A 295 -3.95 2.99 0.97
N CYS A 296 -3.79 3.29 -0.32
CA CYS A 296 -3.53 4.65 -0.80
C CYS A 296 -4.82 5.30 -1.28
N SER A 297 -5.23 6.39 -0.64
CA SER A 297 -6.50 7.06 -0.97
C SER A 297 -6.35 8.51 -1.41
N HIS A 298 -7.33 8.97 -2.17
CA HIS A 298 -7.59 10.38 -2.43
C HIS A 298 -9.07 10.64 -2.17
N LEU A 299 -9.38 11.20 -1.00
CA LEU A 299 -10.76 11.38 -0.54
C LEU A 299 -11.40 12.67 -1.07
N ALA A 300 -12.72 12.80 -0.92
CA ALA A 300 -13.47 14.00 -1.31
C ALA A 300 -12.82 15.30 -0.80
N SER A 301 -12.56 16.23 -1.73
CA SER A 301 -12.05 17.56 -1.42
C SER A 301 -13.17 18.53 -1.09
N GLY A 302 -12.81 19.68 -0.51
CA GLY A 302 -13.75 20.74 -0.16
C GLY A 302 -13.49 21.35 1.22
N GLU A 303 -13.88 22.62 1.39
CA GLU A 303 -13.70 23.42 2.63
C GLU A 303 -15.04 23.92 3.19
N LYS A 304 -16.17 23.51 2.61
CA LYS A 304 -17.48 23.88 3.14
C LYS A 304 -17.77 23.02 4.36
N GLU A 305 -18.53 23.59 5.28
CA GLU A 305 -19.08 22.85 6.41
C GLU A 305 -19.89 21.64 5.91
N GLY A 306 -19.68 20.47 6.53
CA GLY A 306 -20.26 19.20 6.12
C GLY A 306 -19.46 18.44 5.06
N ASP A 307 -18.39 19.03 4.48
CA ASP A 307 -17.54 18.31 3.52
C ASP A 307 -16.78 17.14 4.20
N GLU A 308 -16.51 17.24 5.51
CA GLU A 308 -15.92 16.17 6.33
C GLU A 308 -16.80 14.91 6.36
N LEU A 309 -18.12 15.06 6.34
CA LEU A 309 -19.04 13.92 6.31
C LEU A 309 -18.92 13.13 5.00
N ARG A 310 -18.60 13.80 3.89
CA ARG A 310 -18.34 13.10 2.61
C ARG A 310 -17.04 12.30 2.67
N ARG A 311 -16.00 12.83 3.32
CA ARG A 311 -14.74 12.10 3.55
C ARG A 311 -14.94 10.89 4.46
N ASN A 312 -15.72 11.05 5.54
CA ASN A 312 -16.09 9.92 6.40
C ASN A 312 -16.82 8.83 5.61
N MET A 313 -17.80 9.23 4.78
CA MET A 313 -18.55 8.31 3.91
C MET A 313 -17.63 7.59 2.93
N ASP A 314 -16.66 8.28 2.32
CA ASP A 314 -15.67 7.64 1.45
C ASP A 314 -14.86 6.58 2.18
N VAL A 315 -14.41 6.86 3.42
CA VAL A 315 -13.67 5.87 4.23
C VAL A 315 -14.52 4.64 4.54
N ILE A 316 -15.77 4.85 4.97
CA ILE A 316 -16.72 3.76 5.28
C ILE A 316 -16.96 2.90 4.05
N GLU A 317 -17.22 3.52 2.90
CA GLU A 317 -17.50 2.82 1.65
C GLU A 317 -16.26 2.10 1.11
N ILE A 318 -15.06 2.64 1.28
CA ILE A 318 -13.81 1.93 0.95
C ILE A 318 -13.68 0.67 1.82
N LEU A 319 -13.79 0.80 3.14
CA LEU A 319 -13.66 -0.33 4.06
C LEU A 319 -14.71 -1.43 3.78
N LYS A 320 -15.95 -1.03 3.47
CA LYS A 320 -17.06 -1.95 3.18
C LYS A 320 -16.87 -2.66 1.84
N ASN A 321 -16.56 -1.91 0.79
CA ASN A 321 -16.62 -2.40 -0.59
C ASN A 321 -15.29 -3.00 -1.08
N THR A 322 -14.16 -2.72 -0.44
CA THR A 322 -12.92 -3.43 -0.77
C THR A 322 -13.08 -4.92 -0.50
N GLN A 323 -12.83 -5.72 -1.53
CA GLN A 323 -12.81 -7.17 -1.52
C GLN A 323 -11.60 -7.62 -2.33
N PHE A 324 -10.76 -8.46 -1.73
CA PHE A 324 -9.65 -9.09 -2.45
C PHE A 324 -10.10 -10.43 -3.04
N PRO A 325 -9.66 -10.79 -4.25
CA PRO A 325 -10.01 -12.07 -4.84
C PRO A 325 -9.45 -13.21 -3.99
N ASN A 326 -10.23 -14.29 -3.89
CA ASN A 326 -9.78 -15.51 -3.25
C ASN A 326 -8.96 -16.33 -4.25
N ILE A 327 -7.63 -16.34 -4.06
CA ILE A 327 -6.66 -17.01 -4.92
C ILE A 327 -6.20 -18.36 -4.35
N CYS A 328 -6.64 -18.69 -3.14
CA CYS A 328 -6.18 -19.86 -2.40
C CYS A 328 -7.32 -20.88 -2.32
N ARG A 329 -7.17 -22.01 -3.02
CA ARG A 329 -8.17 -23.10 -3.00
C ARG A 329 -8.13 -23.96 -1.73
N SER A 330 -7.19 -23.71 -0.82
CA SER A 330 -7.11 -24.45 0.44
C SER A 330 -8.26 -24.04 1.36
N VAL A 331 -9.00 -25.05 1.84
CA VAL A 331 -10.13 -24.88 2.77
C VAL A 331 -9.69 -24.25 4.10
N HIS A 332 -8.40 -24.32 4.43
CA HIS A 332 -7.80 -23.77 5.65
C HIS A 332 -7.02 -22.46 5.42
N SER A 333 -7.13 -21.86 4.23
CA SER A 333 -6.45 -20.62 3.91
C SER A 333 -6.96 -19.47 4.81
N ARG A 334 -6.09 -18.92 5.65
CA ARG A 334 -6.36 -17.72 6.47
C ARG A 334 -6.05 -16.42 5.73
N VAL A 335 -6.08 -16.45 4.40
CA VAL A 335 -5.71 -15.29 3.59
C VAL A 335 -6.83 -14.24 3.68
N PRO A 336 -6.56 -13.01 4.15
CA PRO A 336 -7.58 -12.00 4.35
C PRO A 336 -8.32 -11.63 3.07
N GLU A 337 -9.61 -11.36 3.15
CA GLU A 337 -10.46 -10.94 2.04
C GLU A 337 -10.88 -9.47 2.14
N LYS A 338 -10.90 -8.93 3.37
CA LYS A 338 -11.16 -7.51 3.68
C LYS A 338 -9.93 -6.79 4.21
N ILE A 339 -9.94 -5.46 4.14
CA ILE A 339 -8.83 -4.61 4.64
C ILE A 339 -8.53 -4.92 6.12
N LEU A 340 -9.54 -4.90 6.98
CA LEU A 340 -9.37 -5.03 8.44
C LEU A 340 -9.09 -6.45 8.93
N GLU A 341 -9.14 -7.45 8.04
CA GLU A 341 -8.77 -8.84 8.36
C GLU A 341 -7.25 -9.08 8.29
N HIS A 342 -6.47 -8.12 7.78
CA HIS A 342 -5.02 -8.24 7.72
C HIS A 342 -4.37 -7.92 9.08
N ASP A 343 -3.25 -8.58 9.37
CA ASP A 343 -2.49 -8.42 10.61
C ASP A 343 -1.90 -7.01 10.75
N ARG A 344 -1.47 -6.44 9.62
CA ARG A 344 -0.81 -5.14 9.52
C ARG A 344 -1.49 -4.31 8.44
N VAL A 345 -2.10 -3.19 8.81
CA VAL A 345 -2.74 -2.29 7.85
C VAL A 345 -2.15 -0.90 7.96
N ILE A 346 -1.73 -0.33 6.84
CA ILE A 346 -1.28 1.08 6.76
C ILE A 346 -2.10 1.80 5.70
N TRP A 347 -2.75 2.89 6.11
CA TRP A 347 -3.54 3.76 5.25
C TRP A 347 -2.77 5.07 5.04
N LEU A 348 -2.54 5.44 3.79
CA LEU A 348 -1.81 6.62 3.37
C LEU A 348 -2.63 7.38 2.32
N GLY A 349 -2.40 8.68 2.17
CA GLY A 349 -3.04 9.42 1.09
C GLY A 349 -3.26 10.89 1.36
N ASP A 350 -3.81 11.56 0.35
CA ASP A 350 -4.49 12.84 0.50
C ASP A 350 -5.91 12.58 1.01
N LEU A 351 -6.06 12.63 2.33
CA LEU A 351 -7.33 12.44 3.02
C LEU A 351 -8.21 13.69 2.96
N ASN A 352 -7.66 14.83 2.52
CA ASN A 352 -8.38 16.08 2.28
C ASN A 352 -9.14 16.70 3.46
N TYR A 353 -8.98 16.19 4.69
CA TYR A 353 -9.53 16.83 5.90
C TYR A 353 -8.88 18.21 6.10
N ARG A 354 -9.68 19.16 6.60
CA ARG A 354 -9.33 20.58 6.73
C ARG A 354 -9.26 21.00 8.19
N ILE A 355 -8.84 22.23 8.41
CA ILE A 355 -8.94 22.87 9.73
C ILE A 355 -10.32 23.52 9.86
N ALA A 356 -11.03 23.21 10.94
CA ALA A 356 -12.31 23.80 11.31
C ALA A 356 -12.14 25.19 11.94
N LEU A 357 -11.41 26.08 11.26
CA LEU A 357 -11.18 27.47 11.63
C LEU A 357 -11.34 28.38 10.42
N SER A 358 -11.60 29.66 10.69
CA SER A 358 -11.49 30.69 9.67
C SER A 358 -10.05 30.81 9.17
N TYR A 359 -9.87 31.33 7.96
CA TYR A 359 -8.54 31.60 7.42
C TYR A 359 -7.72 32.51 8.34
N SER A 360 -8.32 33.57 8.91
CA SER A 360 -7.63 34.51 9.80
C SER A 360 -7.15 33.86 11.09
N ASP A 361 -7.97 33.00 11.71
CA ASP A 361 -7.60 32.35 12.97
C ASP A 361 -6.53 31.28 12.75
N THR A 362 -6.67 30.52 11.66
CA THR A 362 -5.65 29.57 11.21
C THR A 362 -4.30 30.27 11.01
N ARG A 363 -4.30 31.45 10.38
CA ARG A 363 -3.09 32.25 10.15
C ARG A 363 -2.42 32.71 11.43
N LYS A 364 -3.21 33.17 12.40
CA LYS A 364 -2.67 33.58 13.70
C LYS A 364 -1.93 32.43 14.38
N LEU A 365 -2.53 31.24 14.43
CA LEU A 365 -1.91 30.06 15.03
C LEU A 365 -0.68 29.56 14.24
N LEU A 366 -0.69 29.69 12.91
CA LEU A 366 0.47 29.38 12.06
C LEU A 366 1.65 30.31 12.36
N GLU A 367 1.41 31.61 12.49
CA GLU A 367 2.44 32.62 12.77
C GLU A 367 3.05 32.44 14.17
N GLU A 368 2.26 31.92 15.12
CA GLU A 368 2.68 31.56 16.47
C GLU A 368 3.32 30.15 16.56
N ASN A 369 3.37 29.39 15.46
CA ASN A 369 3.75 27.96 15.43
C ASN A 369 3.00 27.10 16.46
N ALA A 370 1.74 27.45 16.76
CA ALA A 370 0.90 26.82 17.76
C ALA A 370 0.26 25.52 17.22
N TRP A 371 1.09 24.52 16.91
CA TRP A 371 0.66 23.29 16.22
C TRP A 371 -0.40 22.51 16.98
N ASP A 372 -0.26 22.35 18.29
CA ASP A 372 -1.21 21.59 19.10
C ASP A 372 -2.60 22.24 19.07
N ALA A 373 -2.67 23.58 19.23
CA ALA A 373 -3.94 24.33 19.16
C ALA A 373 -4.58 24.28 17.77
N LEU A 374 -3.77 24.25 16.71
CA LEU A 374 -4.24 24.11 15.35
C LEU A 374 -4.75 22.68 15.07
N LEU A 375 -4.07 21.66 15.60
CA LEU A 375 -4.47 20.25 15.52
C LEU A 375 -5.76 19.96 16.27
N ASP A 376 -6.05 20.65 17.38
CA ASP A 376 -7.35 20.56 18.07
C ASP A 376 -8.53 20.99 17.19
N LYS A 377 -8.24 21.65 16.06
CA LYS A 377 -9.22 22.05 15.05
C LYS A 377 -9.08 21.25 13.75
N ASP A 378 -8.21 20.25 13.70
CA ASP A 378 -8.09 19.33 12.56
C ASP A 378 -9.32 18.43 12.48
N GLN A 379 -10.02 18.47 11.34
CA GLN A 379 -11.24 17.68 11.16
C GLN A 379 -10.96 16.18 11.30
N LEU A 380 -9.84 15.65 10.80
CA LEU A 380 -9.55 14.21 10.94
C LEU A 380 -9.40 13.82 12.42
N LYS A 381 -8.68 14.63 13.21
CA LYS A 381 -8.58 14.42 14.66
C LYS A 381 -9.96 14.42 15.33
N ILE A 382 -10.77 15.46 15.06
CA ILE A 382 -12.12 15.61 15.64
C ILE A 382 -13.02 14.42 15.28
N GLU A 383 -13.06 14.02 14.00
CA GLU A 383 -13.90 12.93 13.52
C GLU A 383 -13.47 11.57 14.10
N ARG A 384 -12.16 11.37 14.31
CA ARG A 384 -11.60 10.17 14.94
C ARG A 384 -11.90 10.08 16.42
N GLU A 385 -11.69 11.17 17.17
CA GLU A 385 -11.97 11.24 18.61
C GLU A 385 -13.45 11.05 18.91
N ALA A 386 -14.31 11.55 18.02
CA ALA A 386 -15.75 11.30 18.10
C ALA A 386 -16.17 9.89 17.63
N GLY A 387 -15.24 9.04 17.19
CA GLY A 387 -15.50 7.66 16.76
C GLY A 387 -16.29 7.53 15.45
N ARG A 388 -16.40 8.60 14.66
CA ARG A 388 -17.18 8.61 13.39
C ARG A 388 -16.41 8.03 12.21
N VAL A 389 -15.08 8.04 12.27
CA VAL A 389 -14.19 7.51 11.22
C VAL A 389 -12.93 6.93 11.83
N PHE A 390 -12.29 5.97 11.14
CA PHE A 390 -11.01 5.37 11.55
C PHE A 390 -10.98 4.88 13.02
N LYS A 391 -12.08 4.30 13.51
CA LYS A 391 -12.16 3.72 14.86
C LYS A 391 -11.10 2.62 15.03
N GLY A 392 -10.28 2.72 16.09
CA GLY A 392 -9.21 1.76 16.38
C GLY A 392 -7.89 2.00 15.61
N TRP A 393 -7.86 2.97 14.68
CA TRP A 393 -6.65 3.33 13.96
C TRP A 393 -5.78 4.30 14.75
N LYS A 394 -4.47 4.18 14.58
CA LYS A 394 -3.44 5.02 15.19
C LYS A 394 -2.86 5.97 14.15
N GLU A 395 -2.41 7.13 14.62
CA GLU A 395 -1.69 8.13 13.83
C GLU A 395 -0.56 8.70 14.69
N GLY A 396 0.56 9.04 14.06
CA GLY A 396 1.70 9.64 14.77
C GLY A 396 1.38 11.06 15.22
N LYS A 397 2.02 11.53 16.30
CA LYS A 397 1.92 12.94 16.66
C LYS A 397 2.56 13.80 15.57
N ILE A 398 1.84 14.81 15.11
CA ILE A 398 2.27 15.74 14.07
C ILE A 398 3.07 16.87 14.71
N TYR A 399 4.31 17.03 14.28
CA TYR A 399 5.22 18.10 14.71
C TYR A 399 5.65 19.01 13.55
N PHE A 400 4.95 18.93 12.42
CA PHE A 400 5.28 19.65 11.19
C PHE A 400 4.12 20.53 10.74
N ALA A 401 4.43 21.58 9.99
CA ALA A 401 3.45 22.54 9.48
C ALA A 401 2.45 21.89 8.49
N PRO A 402 1.24 22.46 8.33
CA PRO A 402 0.26 22.00 7.36
C PRO A 402 0.84 21.79 5.95
N THR A 403 0.47 20.70 5.30
CA THR A 403 1.08 20.24 4.04
C THR A 403 0.46 20.88 2.80
N TYR A 404 -0.69 21.52 2.95
CA TYR A 404 -1.49 22.13 1.88
C TYR A 404 -2.00 23.51 2.33
N LYS A 405 -2.26 24.51 1.48
CA LYS A 405 -1.94 24.63 0.04
C LYS A 405 -0.83 25.63 -0.14
N TYR A 406 0.28 25.24 -0.75
CA TYR A 406 1.39 26.13 -1.03
C TYR A 406 1.21 26.88 -2.36
N SER A 407 1.85 28.05 -2.45
CA SER A 407 2.07 28.70 -3.74
C SER A 407 3.12 27.91 -4.54
N CYS A 408 3.05 27.97 -5.87
CA CYS A 408 3.97 27.24 -6.74
C CYS A 408 5.43 27.59 -6.42
N ASN A 409 6.28 26.57 -6.24
CA ASN A 409 7.72 26.71 -5.95
C ASN A 409 8.05 27.63 -4.76
N SER A 410 7.21 27.65 -3.72
CA SER A 410 7.35 28.57 -2.59
C SER A 410 7.00 27.90 -1.26
N ASP A 411 7.53 28.43 -0.15
CA ASP A 411 7.17 28.08 1.24
C ASP A 411 6.02 28.93 1.79
N THR A 412 5.50 29.85 0.97
CA THR A 412 4.34 30.69 1.26
C THR A 412 3.05 29.94 0.93
N TYR A 413 2.08 29.98 1.84
CA TYR A 413 0.75 29.42 1.58
C TYR A 413 -0.01 30.22 0.51
N ALA A 414 -0.79 29.52 -0.31
CA ALA A 414 -1.54 30.11 -1.40
C ALA A 414 -2.60 31.10 -0.90
N GLY A 415 -2.53 32.34 -1.40
CA GLY A 415 -3.45 33.43 -1.01
C GLY A 415 -2.89 34.40 0.03
N GLU A 416 -1.61 34.30 0.37
CA GLU A 416 -0.89 35.32 1.17
C GLU A 416 -0.80 36.68 0.45
N THR A 417 -0.84 36.72 -0.88
CA THR A 417 -0.75 37.99 -1.63
C THR A 417 -2.09 38.74 -1.65
N LYS A 418 -2.09 40.00 -1.19
CA LYS A 418 -3.27 40.88 -1.03
C LYS A 418 -4.12 41.12 -2.28
N LYS A 419 -3.73 40.62 -3.46
CA LYS A 419 -4.32 40.97 -4.76
C LYS A 419 -5.50 40.09 -5.19
N SER A 420 -5.77 38.93 -4.56
CA SER A 420 -6.92 38.09 -4.95
C SER A 420 -7.40 37.14 -3.84
N LYS A 421 -8.53 37.46 -3.20
CA LYS A 421 -9.23 36.55 -2.27
C LYS A 421 -9.85 35.32 -2.97
N LYS A 422 -9.97 35.32 -4.30
CA LYS A 422 -10.73 34.31 -5.08
C LYS A 422 -10.06 32.92 -5.17
N LYS A 423 -8.77 32.79 -4.82
CA LYS A 423 -8.01 31.52 -4.85
C LYS A 423 -7.46 31.09 -3.49
N ARG A 424 -7.87 31.76 -2.41
CA ARG A 424 -7.36 31.52 -1.06
C ARG A 424 -7.93 30.22 -0.48
N ARG A 425 -7.05 29.38 0.06
CA ARG A 425 -7.37 28.14 0.78
C ARG A 425 -6.81 28.20 2.18
N THR A 426 -7.51 27.61 3.14
CA THR A 426 -7.02 27.54 4.52
C THR A 426 -5.96 26.44 4.59
N PRO A 427 -4.77 26.73 5.14
CA PRO A 427 -3.75 25.70 5.30
C PRO A 427 -4.27 24.50 6.12
N ALA A 428 -3.94 23.28 5.70
CA ALA A 428 -4.43 22.04 6.31
C ALA A 428 -3.45 20.87 6.18
N TRP A 429 -3.54 19.90 7.09
CA TRP A 429 -2.88 18.60 7.00
C TRP A 429 -3.76 17.63 6.20
N CYS A 430 -3.72 17.77 4.87
CA CYS A 430 -4.45 16.91 3.95
C CYS A 430 -3.81 15.53 3.82
N ASP A 431 -2.47 15.47 3.85
CA ASP A 431 -1.66 14.29 3.56
C ASP A 431 -1.33 13.54 4.85
N ARG A 432 -1.85 12.31 5.01
CA ARG A 432 -1.85 11.60 6.31
C ARG A 432 -1.44 10.13 6.17
N ILE A 433 -0.89 9.57 7.25
CA ILE A 433 -0.54 8.15 7.35
C ILE A 433 -1.04 7.60 8.69
N LEU A 434 -1.94 6.62 8.62
CA LEU A 434 -2.54 5.93 9.76
C LEU A 434 -2.24 4.44 9.69
N TRP A 435 -2.31 3.75 10.82
CA TRP A 435 -2.14 2.30 10.85
C TRP A 435 -3.11 1.60 11.80
N HIS A 436 -3.37 0.32 11.53
CA HIS A 436 -4.22 -0.56 12.32
C HIS A 436 -3.57 -1.94 12.42
N GLY A 437 -3.83 -2.65 13.53
CA GLY A 437 -3.22 -3.93 13.84
C GLY A 437 -2.17 -3.85 14.95
N THR A 438 -1.60 -5.01 15.29
CA THR A 438 -0.56 -5.17 16.31
C THR A 438 0.83 -5.17 15.67
N GLY A 439 1.91 -5.17 16.47
CA GLY A 439 3.27 -5.31 15.94
C GLY A 439 3.74 -4.20 15.00
N ILE A 440 3.11 -3.01 15.00
CA ILE A 440 3.53 -1.83 14.22
C ILE A 440 3.99 -0.74 15.19
N ARG A 441 5.27 -0.40 15.13
CA ARG A 441 5.88 0.68 15.92
C ARG A 441 6.37 1.79 15.00
N LEU A 442 5.82 2.99 15.17
CA LEU A 442 6.25 4.18 14.46
C LEU A 442 7.65 4.61 14.95
N LEU A 443 8.58 4.84 14.02
CA LEU A 443 9.90 5.42 14.26
C LEU A 443 9.96 6.91 13.94
N SER A 444 9.39 7.30 12.81
CA SER A 444 9.39 8.70 12.36
C SER A 444 8.10 9.01 11.62
N TYR A 445 7.64 10.26 11.75
CA TYR A 445 6.52 10.80 11.00
C TYR A 445 6.81 12.25 10.65
N ILE A 446 7.16 12.50 9.39
CA ILE A 446 7.77 13.75 8.95
C ILE A 446 7.13 14.24 7.65
N ARG A 447 7.30 15.54 7.41
CA ARG A 447 7.00 16.20 6.14
C ARG A 447 8.30 16.45 5.40
N GLY A 448 8.35 16.16 4.10
CA GLY A 448 9.46 16.56 3.24
C GLY A 448 9.24 17.96 2.65
N GLU A 449 10.32 18.62 2.25
CA GLU A 449 10.31 20.05 1.88
C GLU A 449 10.25 20.31 0.37
N SER A 450 9.96 19.29 -0.44
CA SER A 450 9.87 19.45 -1.89
C SER A 450 8.77 20.44 -2.30
N LYS A 451 9.15 21.46 -3.07
CA LYS A 451 8.26 22.54 -3.55
C LYS A 451 7.63 22.21 -4.92
N PHE A 452 7.83 21.00 -5.41
CA PHE A 452 7.36 20.55 -6.72
C PHE A 452 5.83 20.62 -6.84
N SER A 453 5.10 20.39 -5.75
CA SER A 453 3.64 20.46 -5.69
C SER A 453 3.16 21.58 -4.75
N ASP A 454 1.88 21.94 -4.83
CA ASP A 454 1.20 22.73 -3.80
C ASP A 454 0.94 21.94 -2.51
N HIS A 455 1.24 20.64 -2.52
CA HIS A 455 1.39 19.79 -1.34
C HIS A 455 2.86 19.48 -1.04
N ARG A 456 3.14 19.27 0.24
CA ARG A 456 4.42 18.72 0.72
C ARG A 456 4.28 17.20 0.93
N PRO A 457 5.28 16.39 0.53
CA PRO A 457 5.25 14.95 0.75
C PRO A 457 5.25 14.63 2.26
N VAL A 458 4.58 13.56 2.66
CA VAL A 458 4.54 13.08 4.05
C VAL A 458 5.06 11.66 4.10
N CYS A 459 5.96 11.40 5.04
CA CYS A 459 6.66 10.12 5.18
C CYS A 459 6.53 9.59 6.61
N ALA A 460 6.39 8.27 6.73
CA ALA A 460 6.43 7.56 7.99
C ALA A 460 7.34 6.34 7.86
N THR A 461 8.14 6.09 8.90
CA THR A 461 8.95 4.86 9.00
C THR A 461 8.44 4.04 10.17
N PHE A 462 8.25 2.75 9.95
CA PHE A 462 7.77 1.79 10.94
C PHE A 462 8.78 0.67 11.14
N LEU A 463 8.82 0.14 12.36
CA LEU A 463 9.28 -1.22 12.62
C LEU A 463 8.04 -2.11 12.73
N VAL A 464 8.03 -3.19 11.97
CA VAL A 464 6.91 -4.12 11.88
C VAL A 464 7.36 -5.53 12.20
N ASP A 465 6.70 -6.14 13.18
CA ASP A 465 6.94 -7.51 13.59
C ASP A 465 6.22 -8.47 12.65
N VAL A 466 6.97 -9.45 12.16
CA VAL A 466 6.59 -10.43 11.13
C VAL A 466 6.94 -11.83 11.60
N ASP A 467 5.97 -12.74 11.47
CA ASP A 467 6.09 -14.13 11.84
C ASP A 467 6.82 -14.92 10.74
N VAL A 468 7.98 -15.47 11.08
CA VAL A 468 8.86 -16.22 10.18
C VAL A 468 8.81 -17.70 10.51
N VAL A 469 8.76 -18.54 9.46
CA VAL A 469 8.89 -20.00 9.58
C VAL A 469 10.36 -20.32 9.83
N SER A 470 10.75 -20.68 11.06
CA SER A 470 12.07 -21.27 11.27
C SER A 470 12.10 -22.68 10.66
N GLY A 471 12.85 -22.86 9.57
CA GLY A 471 13.18 -24.18 9.06
C GLY A 471 14.00 -24.94 10.10
N GLY A 472 13.38 -25.90 10.78
CA GLY A 472 14.05 -26.80 11.71
C GLY A 472 15.03 -27.71 10.97
N LEU A 473 16.23 -27.19 10.67
CA LEU A 473 17.40 -28.01 10.40
C LEU A 473 18.61 -27.39 11.11
N LYS A 474 18.61 -27.46 12.45
CA LYS A 474 19.88 -27.52 13.18
C LYS A 474 20.53 -28.85 12.81
N LYS A 475 21.26 -28.89 11.69
CA LYS A 475 22.29 -29.90 11.47
C LYS A 475 23.34 -29.66 12.55
N GLY A 476 23.20 -30.37 13.66
CA GLY A 476 24.28 -30.52 14.63
C GLY A 476 25.44 -31.18 13.92
N LEU A 477 26.44 -30.39 13.53
CA LEU A 477 27.80 -30.89 13.38
C LEU A 477 28.28 -31.27 14.78
N SER A 478 28.07 -32.54 15.14
CA SER A 478 28.85 -33.20 16.19
C SER A 478 29.64 -34.32 15.54
N GLY A 479 30.68 -33.92 14.81
CA GLY A 479 31.78 -34.81 14.48
C GLY A 479 32.72 -34.89 15.67
N SER A 480 32.60 -35.94 16.48
CA SER A 480 33.73 -36.45 17.25
C SER A 480 33.54 -37.94 17.44
N ASN A 481 34.41 -38.69 16.74
CA ASN A 481 34.63 -40.11 16.95
C ASN A 481 35.00 -40.36 18.40
N MET A 482 34.10 -40.95 19.18
CA MET A 482 34.47 -41.61 20.42
C MET A 482 34.30 -43.11 20.23
N LYS A 483 35.43 -43.77 20.00
CA LYS A 483 35.55 -45.23 20.02
C LYS A 483 34.94 -45.75 21.32
N VAL A 484 33.93 -46.59 21.17
CA VAL A 484 33.39 -47.44 22.22
C VAL A 484 34.52 -48.34 22.71
N ARG A 485 34.99 -48.14 23.95
CA ARG A 485 35.69 -49.17 24.73
C ARG A 485 34.68 -49.72 25.73
N ILE A 486 34.31 -50.97 25.51
CA ILE A 486 33.65 -51.82 26.49
C ILE A 486 34.77 -52.33 27.39
N GLU A 487 34.73 -52.03 28.69
CA GLU A 487 35.45 -52.82 29.68
C GLU A 487 34.70 -52.81 31.02
N GLU A 488 34.72 -53.99 31.64
CA GLU A 488 33.83 -54.54 32.66
C GLU A 488 33.79 -53.80 34.01
N LEU A 489 32.60 -53.79 34.60
CA LEU A 489 32.38 -53.50 36.02
C LEU A 489 32.49 -54.80 36.83
N LEU A 490 33.50 -54.93 37.69
CA LEU A 490 33.49 -55.84 38.84
C LEU A 490 34.21 -55.23 40.08
N PRO A 491 33.84 -55.65 41.31
CA PRO A 491 33.82 -54.82 42.52
C PRO A 491 35.08 -54.95 43.43
N PRO A 492 35.20 -54.15 44.52
CA PRO A 492 36.48 -53.94 45.21
C PRO A 492 36.73 -55.00 46.30
N THR A 493 37.96 -55.47 46.43
CA THR A 493 38.42 -56.16 47.66
C THR A 493 39.94 -56.06 47.88
N ARG A 494 40.27 -55.47 49.03
CA ARG A 494 41.35 -55.78 50.01
C ARG A 494 42.74 -56.23 49.52
N ASN A 495 43.78 -55.47 49.92
CA ASN A 495 44.81 -55.83 50.93
C ASN A 495 45.87 -54.70 50.98
N LEU A 496 46.13 -54.07 52.14
CA LEU A 496 47.10 -54.43 53.19
C LEU A 496 48.60 -54.31 52.77
N PHE A 497 49.22 -53.24 53.30
CA PHE A 497 50.56 -53.12 53.94
C PHE A 497 51.90 -53.06 53.16
N ILE A 498 52.79 -52.27 53.79
CA ILE A 498 54.28 -52.14 53.74
C ILE A 498 54.79 -51.35 52.51
N GLU A 499 55.54 -50.24 52.64
CA GLU A 499 56.55 -49.80 53.63
C GLU A 499 56.51 -48.28 53.85
#